data_AF-A0A1J3JW40-F1
#
_entry.id   AF-A0A1J3JW40-F1
#
_cell.length_a   1.000
_cell.length_b   1.000
_cell.length_c   1.000
_cell.angle_alpha   90.00
_cell.angle_beta   90.00
_cell.angle_gamma   90.00
#
_symmetry.space_group_name_H-M   'P 1'
#
loop_
_entity.id
_entity.type
_entity.pdbx_description
1 polymer ?
#
loop_
_entity_poly.entity_id
_entity_poly.type
_entity_poly.pdbx_seq_one_letter_code
_entity_poly.pdbx_strand_id
1 'polypeptide(L)'
;LLSSTSINLTEILQGRRMFVGFSGATGSITAYQYILGWSFSKTMASLKSIDISKLPKVPRTSNKNKSPSLVLDALLGLIGFLVLGLLVGAYLY
;
A
#
# COMPACT_ATOMS: atom_id res chain seq x y z
N LEU A 1 -16.47 4.82 -17.59
CA LEU A 1 -15.87 4.35 -18.85
C LEU A 1 -15.65 2.85 -18.73
N LEU A 2 -16.44 2.04 -19.43
CA LEU A 2 -16.13 0.61 -19.57
C LEU A 2 -15.18 0.48 -20.76
N SER A 3 -13.97 -0.02 -20.51
CA SER A 3 -13.01 -0.38 -21.56
C SER A 3 -12.95 -1.90 -21.66
N SER A 4 -13.11 -2.42 -22.88
CA SER A 4 -13.05 -3.85 -23.18
C SER A 4 -12.20 -4.05 -24.43
N THR A 5 -11.14 -4.84 -24.31
CA THR A 5 -10.25 -5.20 -25.41
C THR A 5 -10.30 -6.72 -25.61
N SER A 6 -10.42 -7.16 -26.86
CA SER A 6 -10.29 -8.57 -27.21
C SER A 6 -8.81 -8.96 -27.23
N ILE A 7 -8.45 -10.03 -26.53
CA ILE A 7 -7.10 -10.59 -26.51
C ILE A 7 -7.21 -12.06 -26.83
N ASN A 8 -6.44 -12.52 -27.84
CA ASN A 8 -6.39 -13.94 -28.19
C ASN A 8 -5.47 -14.70 -27.22
N LEU A 9 -6.08 -15.31 -26.19
CA LEU A 9 -5.36 -16.09 -25.20
C LEU A 9 -4.76 -17.38 -25.79
N THR A 10 -5.25 -17.90 -26.91
CA THR A 10 -4.70 -19.11 -27.55
C THR A 10 -3.27 -18.89 -28.02
N GLU A 11 -3.02 -17.74 -28.65
CA GLU A 11 -1.69 -17.37 -29.18
C GLU A 11 -0.68 -17.08 -28.06
N ILE A 12 -1.13 -16.40 -27.01
CA ILE A 12 -0.24 -15.99 -25.91
C ILE A 12 0.14 -17.20 -25.04
N LEU A 13 -0.83 -18.09 -24.79
CA LEU A 13 -0.69 -19.14 -23.78
C LEU A 13 -0.27 -20.48 -24.36
N GLN A 14 -0.40 -20.68 -25.68
CA GLN A 14 0.08 -21.86 -26.40
C GLN A 14 -0.33 -23.19 -25.74
N GLY A 15 -1.56 -23.28 -25.26
CA GLY A 15 -2.12 -24.49 -24.62
C GLY A 15 -1.60 -24.79 -23.21
N ARG A 16 -0.87 -23.87 -22.56
CA ARG A 16 -0.36 -24.07 -21.20
C ARG A 16 -1.46 -23.87 -20.15
N ARG A 17 -1.27 -24.52 -18.99
CA ARG A 17 -2.12 -24.30 -17.81
C ARG A 17 -1.88 -22.90 -17.26
N MET A 18 -2.98 -22.25 -16.84
CA MET A 18 -2.97 -20.90 -16.31
C MET A 18 -3.49 -20.86 -14.89
N PHE A 19 -2.96 -19.90 -14.15
CA PHE A 19 -3.41 -19.55 -12.81
C PHE A 19 -3.91 -18.12 -12.86
N VAL A 20 -5.07 -17.89 -12.24
CA VAL A 20 -5.68 -16.57 -12.11
C VAL A 20 -5.80 -16.24 -10.64
N GLY A 21 -5.59 -14.97 -10.33
CA GLY A 21 -5.61 -14.48 -8.97
C GLY A 21 -5.33 -13.01 -8.93
N PHE A 22 -5.07 -12.52 -7.73
CA PHE A 22 -4.80 -11.11 -7.47
C PHE A 22 -3.35 -10.93 -7.04
N SER A 23 -2.77 -9.80 -7.40
CA SER A 23 -1.46 -9.38 -6.92
C SER A 23 -1.58 -7.96 -6.36
N GLY A 24 -0.80 -7.68 -5.33
CA GLY A 24 -0.79 -6.42 -4.63
C GLY A 24 0.62 -6.03 -4.24
N ALA A 25 0.89 -4.73 -4.26
CA ALA A 25 2.18 -4.17 -3.89
C ALA A 25 1.99 -2.94 -3.00
N THR A 26 2.89 -2.79 -2.02
CA THR A 26 3.02 -1.59 -1.20
C THR A 26 4.22 -0.80 -1.67
N GLY A 27 4.04 0.50 -1.94
CA GLY A 27 5.14 1.40 -2.28
C GLY A 27 5.76 2.01 -1.02
N SER A 28 6.19 3.28 -1.14
CA SER A 28 6.75 4.07 -0.03
C SER A 28 5.78 4.24 1.16
N ILE A 29 4.47 4.13 0.91
CA ILE A 29 3.42 4.24 1.92
C ILE A 29 2.74 2.88 2.06
N THR A 30 2.40 2.50 3.30
CA THR A 30 1.63 1.28 3.59
C THR A 30 0.27 1.32 2.89
N ALA A 31 0.03 0.35 2.01
CA ALA A 31 -1.26 0.14 1.35
C ALA A 31 -1.87 -1.18 1.81
N TYR A 32 -3.14 -1.16 2.19
CA TYR A 32 -3.88 -2.35 2.57
C TYR A 32 -4.83 -2.74 1.44
N GLN A 33 -4.67 -3.94 0.90
CA GLN A 33 -5.43 -4.43 -0.26
C GLN A 33 -6.21 -5.68 0.14
N TYR A 34 -7.53 -5.56 0.22
CA TYR A 34 -8.41 -6.63 0.69
C TYR A 34 -9.35 -7.10 -0.43
N ILE A 35 -9.37 -8.41 -0.68
CA ILE A 35 -10.33 -9.06 -1.55
C ILE A 35 -11.39 -9.70 -0.66
N LEU A 36 -12.55 -9.05 -0.54
CA LEU A 36 -13.61 -9.51 0.38
C LEU A 36 -14.46 -10.63 -0.21
N GLY A 37 -14.54 -10.73 -1.54
CA GLY A 37 -15.18 -11.81 -2.23
C GLY A 37 -14.70 -11.90 -3.67
N TRP A 38 -14.63 -13.12 -4.19
CA TRP A 38 -14.28 -13.38 -5.58
C TRP A 38 -14.98 -14.66 -6.07
N SER A 39 -15.36 -14.64 -7.35
CA SER A 39 -16.02 -15.74 -8.04
C SER A 39 -15.51 -15.76 -9.48
N PHE A 40 -15.10 -16.93 -9.97
CA PHE A 40 -14.46 -17.08 -11.28
C PHE A 40 -14.94 -18.35 -11.98
N SER A 41 -15.29 -18.21 -13.26
CA SER A 41 -15.72 -19.32 -14.13
C SER A 41 -15.06 -19.15 -15.49
N LYS A 42 -14.37 -20.21 -15.94
CA LYS A 42 -13.73 -20.25 -17.26
C LYS A 42 -14.73 -20.56 -18.38
N THR A 43 -15.74 -21.38 -18.07
CA THR A 43 -16.64 -22.01 -19.04
C THR A 43 -18.06 -21.43 -18.99
N MET A 44 -18.21 -20.20 -18.46
CA MET A 44 -19.49 -19.50 -18.40
C MET A 44 -20.57 -20.28 -17.59
N ALA A 45 -20.13 -21.17 -16.70
CA ALA A 45 -21.01 -21.80 -15.72
C ALA A 45 -21.65 -20.72 -14.82
N SER A 46 -22.93 -20.92 -14.47
CA SER A 46 -23.65 -20.04 -13.56
C SER A 46 -22.88 -19.92 -12.25
N LEU A 47 -22.29 -18.75 -12.03
CA LEU A 47 -21.57 -18.43 -10.81
C LEU A 47 -22.57 -18.02 -9.75
N LYS A 48 -22.44 -18.58 -8.55
CA LYS A 48 -23.16 -18.06 -7.40
C LYS A 48 -22.76 -16.60 -7.20
N SER A 49 -23.74 -15.71 -7.13
CA SER A 49 -23.50 -14.31 -6.81
C SER A 49 -22.91 -14.20 -5.41
N ILE A 50 -21.94 -13.31 -5.27
CA ILE A 50 -21.36 -13.01 -3.96
C ILE A 50 -22.36 -12.17 -3.19
N ASP A 51 -22.83 -12.68 -2.06
CA ASP A 51 -23.72 -11.94 -1.18
C ASP A 51 -22.92 -10.90 -0.39
N ILE A 52 -23.02 -9.64 -0.82
CA ILE A 52 -22.31 -8.51 -0.23
C ILE A 52 -22.68 -8.33 1.25
N SER A 53 -23.90 -8.71 1.66
CA SER A 53 -24.36 -8.57 3.04
C SER A 53 -23.67 -9.54 4.01
N LYS A 54 -23.09 -10.63 3.49
CA LYS A 54 -22.37 -11.65 4.26
C LYS A 54 -20.86 -11.39 4.32
N LEU A 55 -20.37 -10.36 3.64
CA LEU A 55 -18.93 -10.08 3.62
C LEU A 55 -18.46 -9.53 4.98
N PRO A 56 -17.28 -9.95 5.46
CA PRO A 56 -16.71 -9.43 6.69
C PRO A 56 -16.37 -7.95 6.55
N LYS A 57 -16.43 -7.24 7.67
CA LYS A 57 -16.02 -5.83 7.71
C LYS A 57 -14.49 -5.73 7.68
N VAL A 58 -13.98 -4.85 6.83
CA VAL A 58 -12.53 -4.62 6.70
C VAL A 58 -11.94 -4.04 7.99
N PRO A 59 -10.75 -4.49 8.42
CA PRO A 59 -10.04 -3.85 9.53
C PRO A 59 -9.87 -2.36 9.25
N ARG A 60 -10.31 -1.53 10.21
CA ARG A 60 -10.10 -0.09 10.11
C ARG A 60 -8.67 0.19 10.54
N THR A 61 -7.82 0.55 9.59
CA THR A 61 -6.43 0.93 9.86
C THR A 61 -6.49 2.30 10.52
N SER A 62 -6.50 2.34 11.85
CA SER A 62 -6.37 3.60 12.57
C SER A 62 -4.95 4.10 12.32
N ASN A 63 -4.82 5.13 11.47
CA ASN A 63 -3.61 5.93 11.39
C ASN A 63 -3.47 6.66 12.73
N LYS A 64 -2.92 5.98 13.72
CA LYS A 64 -2.36 6.66 14.89
C LYS A 64 -1.20 7.47 14.33
N ASN A 65 -1.42 8.77 14.16
CA ASN A 65 -0.38 9.72 13.82
C ASN A 65 0.73 9.51 14.84
N LYS A 66 1.82 8.85 14.43
CA LYS A 66 3.02 8.81 15.25
C LYS A 66 3.52 10.24 15.25
N SER A 67 3.46 10.90 16.41
CA SER A 67 4.16 12.16 16.62
C SER A 67 5.60 12.01 16.13
N PRO A 68 6.21 13.05 15.54
CA PRO A 68 7.61 13.00 15.15
C PRO A 68 8.46 12.46 16.29
N SER A 69 9.46 11.64 15.97
CA SER A 69 10.27 10.98 16.98
C SER A 69 11.02 12.04 17.80
N LEU A 70 10.98 11.91 19.13
CA LEU A 70 11.73 12.76 20.07
C LEU A 70 13.22 12.85 19.72
N VAL A 71 13.73 11.87 18.97
CA VAL A 71 15.09 11.81 18.42
C VAL A 71 15.37 12.95 17.43
N LEU A 72 14.42 13.31 16.56
CA LEU A 72 14.59 14.40 15.59
C LEU A 72 14.64 15.75 16.31
N ASP A 73 13.75 15.97 17.27
CA ASP A 73 13.73 17.21 18.07
C ASP A 73 15.00 17.36 18.91
N ALA A 74 15.47 16.26 19.53
CA ALA A 74 16.72 16.25 20.29
C ALA A 74 17.95 16.53 19.41
N LEU A 75 18.00 15.96 18.21
CA LEU A 75 19.11 16.17 17.26
C LEU A 75 19.15 17.64 16.79
N LEU A 76 17.99 18.22 16.49
CA LEU A 76 17.89 19.61 16.08
C LEU A 76 18.33 20.57 17.20
N GLY A 77 17.94 20.26 18.44
CA GLY A 77 18.39 21.00 19.63
C GLY A 77 19.90 20.93 19.84
N LEU A 78 20.51 19.74 19.70
CA LEU A 78 21.96 19.55 19.83
C LEU A 78 22.74 20.36 18.80
N ILE A 79 22.31 20.35 17.54
CA ILE A 79 22.94 21.11 16.45
C ILE A 79 22.86 22.62 16.74
N GLY A 80 21.68 23.11 17.16
CA GLY A 80 21.50 24.52 17.51
C GLY A 80 22.40 24.97 18.66
N PHE A 81 22.56 24.13 19.69
CA PHE A 81 23.42 24.43 20.83
C PHE A 81 24.90 24.51 20.44
N LEU A 82 25.35 23.62 19.56
CA LEU A 82 26.74 23.58 19.09
C LEU A 82 27.08 24.81 18.25
N VAL A 83 26.17 25.22 17.35
CA VAL A 83 26.33 26.46 16.56
C VAL A 83 26.36 27.68 17.46
N LEU A 84 25.46 27.77 18.45
CA LEU A 84 25.44 28.89 19.38
C LEU A 84 26.75 28.98 20.20
N GLY A 85 27.24 27.84 20.69
CA GLY A 85 28.52 27.78 21.41
C GLY A 85 29.70 28.26 20.57
N LEU A 86 29.76 27.89 19.29
CA LEU A 86 30.78 28.37 18.35
C LEU A 86 30.69 29.88 18.10
N LEU A 87 29.47 30.41 17.92
CA LEU A 87 29.26 31.85 17.71
C LEU A 87 29.65 32.67 18.94
N VAL A 88 29.29 32.21 20.15
CA VAL A 88 29.67 32.87 21.40
C VAL A 88 31.19 32.79 21.61
N GLY A 89 31.79 31.63 21.35
CA GLY A 89 33.25 31.47 21.42
C GLY A 89 33.99 32.40 20.45
N ALA A 90 33.48 32.56 19.23
CA ALA A 90 34.04 33.47 18.23
C ALA A 90 33.77 34.95 18.53
N TYR A 91 32.73 35.28 19.32
CA TYR A 91 32.45 36.65 19.73
C TYR A 91 33.31 37.09 20.92
N LEU A 92 33.64 36.16 21.82
CA LEU A 92 34.43 36.42 23.02
C LEU A 92 35.95 36.37 22.79
N TYR A 93 36.39 35.93 21.61
CA TYR A 93 37.80 35.88 21.18
C TYR A 93 38.05 36.89 20.07
#